data_AF-A0A2V8GIR0-F1
#
_entry.id   AF-A0A2V8GIR0-F1
#
_cell.length_a   1.000
_cell.length_b   1.000
_cell.length_c   1.000
_cell.angle_alpha   90.00
_cell.angle_beta   90.00
_cell.angle_gamma   90.00
#
_symmetry.space_group_name_H-M   'P 1'
#
loop_
_entity.id
_entity.type
_entity.pdbx_description
1 polymer ?
#
loop_
_entity_poly.entity_id
_entity_poly.type
_entity_poly.pdbx_seq_one_letter_code
_entity_poly.pdbx_strand_id
1 'polypeptide(L)'
;MEYVWVSQPSGNSYSAINANWTVPLAPLVPLQVYYSFPGLQSNSYIIQPVLQYNYTGPSWTLGSWHCNSGSDCIHSSFIGTDTGHGIYAYYYGPYGGTGSTHLTLAVTDSLGAQRSASRQVFITSSYTYCS
;
A
#
# COMPACT_ATOMS: atom_id res chain seq x y z
N MET A 1 -0.35 -0.14 -17.62
CA MET A 1 -0.71 -0.52 -16.24
C MET A 1 -1.69 -1.66 -16.36
N GLU A 2 -1.29 -2.87 -15.96
CA GLU A 2 -2.19 -4.01 -15.84
C GLU A 2 -2.81 -3.97 -14.44
N TYR A 3 -4.13 -4.08 -14.35
CA TYR A 3 -4.85 -4.05 -13.08
C TYR A 3 -6.02 -5.03 -13.12
N VAL A 4 -6.28 -5.67 -11.98
CA VAL A 4 -7.43 -6.56 -11.76
C VAL A 4 -8.18 -6.01 -10.55
N TRP A 5 -9.51 -5.91 -10.65
CA TRP A 5 -10.34 -5.34 -9.59
C TRP A 5 -11.62 -6.15 -9.38
N VAL A 6 -12.16 -6.05 -8.16
CA VAL A 6 -13.46 -6.59 -7.76
C VAL A 6 -14.21 -5.51 -6.98
N SER A 7 -15.47 -5.25 -7.31
CA SER A 7 -16.32 -4.31 -6.58
C SER A 7 -17.30 -5.03 -5.66
N GLN A 8 -17.64 -4.38 -4.55
CA GLN A 8 -18.78 -4.79 -3.73
C GLN A 8 -20.07 -4.19 -4.28
N PRO A 9 -21.22 -4.85 -4.05
CA PRO A 9 -22.53 -4.23 -4.23
C PRO A 9 -22.68 -2.99 -3.35
N SER A 10 -23.54 -2.05 -3.77
CA SER A 10 -23.86 -0.85 -2.99
C SER A 10 -24.36 -1.21 -1.58
N GLY A 11 -23.91 -0.46 -0.57
CA GLY A 11 -24.25 -0.71 0.84
C GLY A 11 -23.29 -1.64 1.58
N ASN A 12 -22.36 -2.30 0.88
CA ASN A 12 -21.30 -3.10 1.50
C ASN A 12 -19.96 -2.36 1.49
N SER A 13 -19.11 -2.67 2.46
CA SER A 13 -17.74 -2.15 2.57
C SER A 13 -16.76 -3.28 2.85
N TYR A 14 -15.57 -3.19 2.26
CA TYR A 14 -14.45 -4.05 2.62
C TYR A 14 -13.96 -3.66 4.04
N SER A 15 -13.57 -4.60 4.88
CA SER A 15 -13.03 -4.27 6.22
C SER A 15 -11.55 -4.58 6.36
N ALA A 16 -10.98 -5.33 5.40
CA ALA A 16 -9.62 -5.80 5.46
C ALA A 16 -9.00 -6.01 4.07
N ILE A 17 -7.68 -5.84 3.97
CA ILE A 17 -6.83 -6.43 2.93
C ILE A 17 -5.87 -7.34 3.65
N ASN A 18 -5.78 -8.59 3.22
CA ASN A 18 -4.63 -9.44 3.54
C ASN A 18 -3.96 -9.79 2.22
N ALA A 19 -2.72 -9.34 2.07
CA ALA A 19 -1.98 -9.58 0.85
C ALA A 19 -0.55 -9.99 1.15
N ASN A 20 -0.12 -11.05 0.47
CA ASN A 20 1.18 -11.67 0.59
C ASN A 20 1.74 -11.89 -0.82
N TRP A 21 2.91 -11.33 -1.09
CA TRP A 21 3.58 -11.49 -2.38
C TRP A 21 5.09 -11.38 -2.23
N THR A 22 5.84 -11.77 -3.26
CA THR A 22 7.30 -11.69 -3.29
C THR A 22 7.76 -10.49 -4.11
N VAL A 23 8.86 -9.85 -3.70
CA VAL A 23 9.49 -8.80 -4.50
C VAL A 23 10.01 -9.40 -5.81
N PRO A 24 9.57 -8.90 -6.98
CA PRO A 24 10.00 -9.42 -8.26
C PRO A 24 11.43 -8.98 -8.60
N LEU A 25 11.98 -9.55 -9.67
CA LEU A 25 13.24 -9.07 -10.24
C LEU A 25 13.13 -7.58 -10.59
N ALA A 26 14.23 -6.85 -10.38
CA ALA A 26 14.32 -5.45 -10.77
C ALA A 26 13.98 -5.28 -12.27
N PRO A 27 13.26 -4.21 -12.65
CA PRO A 27 13.01 -3.89 -14.04
C PRO A 27 14.31 -3.82 -14.86
N LEU A 28 14.30 -4.39 -16.06
CA LEU A 28 15.45 -4.38 -16.97
C LEU A 28 15.78 -2.98 -17.51
N VAL A 29 14.81 -2.05 -17.47
CA VAL A 29 14.97 -0.69 -17.95
C VAL A 29 15.36 0.23 -16.77
N PRO A 30 16.60 0.71 -16.70
CA PRO A 30 17.16 1.33 -15.48
C PRO A 30 16.56 2.70 -15.11
N LEU A 31 15.79 3.33 -16.01
CA LEU A 31 15.17 4.64 -15.78
C LEU A 31 13.67 4.57 -15.49
N GLN A 32 13.06 3.39 -15.56
CA GLN A 32 11.62 3.27 -15.35
C GLN A 32 11.31 3.18 -13.85
N VAL A 33 10.39 4.03 -13.39
CA VAL A 33 9.77 3.87 -12.07
C VAL A 33 8.68 2.81 -12.20
N TYR A 34 8.72 1.80 -11.34
CA TYR A 34 7.75 0.72 -11.32
C TYR A 34 7.00 0.72 -10.00
N TYR A 35 5.70 0.44 -10.05
CA TYR A 35 4.85 0.28 -8.88
C TYR A 35 4.03 -1.00 -8.99
N SER A 36 3.91 -1.72 -7.88
CA SER A 36 2.99 -2.83 -7.71
C SER A 36 2.35 -2.74 -6.34
N PHE A 37 1.02 -2.88 -6.30
CA PHE A 37 0.26 -2.80 -5.07
C PHE A 37 -1.07 -3.53 -5.21
N PRO A 38 -1.49 -4.31 -4.20
CA PRO A 38 -2.91 -4.43 -3.91
C PRO A 38 -3.40 -3.10 -3.31
N GLY A 39 -4.64 -2.72 -3.61
CA GLY A 39 -5.23 -1.48 -3.09
C GLY A 39 -6.72 -1.62 -2.84
N LEU A 40 -7.21 -0.92 -1.82
CA LEU A 40 -8.64 -0.69 -1.65
C LEU A 40 -8.96 0.72 -2.13
N GLN A 41 -9.81 0.81 -3.14
CA GLN A 41 -10.24 2.06 -3.76
C GLN A 41 -11.73 2.35 -3.52
N SER A 42 -11.99 3.62 -3.22
CA SER A 42 -13.32 4.23 -3.10
C SER A 42 -13.40 5.41 -4.06
N ASN A 43 -14.55 6.09 -4.09
CA ASN A 43 -14.69 7.32 -4.88
C ASN A 43 -13.84 8.48 -4.33
N SER A 44 -13.43 8.44 -3.06
CA SER A 44 -12.78 9.57 -2.37
C SER A 44 -11.29 9.37 -2.12
N TYR A 45 -10.83 8.13 -2.04
CA TYR A 45 -9.44 7.80 -1.75
C TYR A 45 -9.10 6.35 -2.10
N ILE A 46 -7.81 6.06 -2.15
CA ILE A 46 -7.23 4.73 -2.28
C ILE A 46 -6.18 4.49 -1.18
N ILE A 47 -6.21 3.29 -0.60
CA ILE A 47 -5.23 2.84 0.40
C ILE A 47 -4.44 1.68 -0.17
N GLN A 48 -3.11 1.80 -0.16
CA GLN A 48 -2.23 0.91 -0.93
C GLN A 48 -0.93 0.61 -0.17
N PRO A 49 -0.62 -0.66 0.10
CA PRO A 49 0.76 -1.09 0.31
C PRO A 49 1.52 -1.07 -1.03
N VAL A 50 2.33 -0.03 -1.25
CA VAL A 50 3.04 0.20 -2.51
C VAL A 50 4.46 -0.35 -2.45
N LEU A 51 4.73 -1.36 -3.27
CA LEU A 51 6.08 -1.75 -3.65
C LEU A 51 6.50 -0.93 -4.87
N GLN A 52 7.64 -0.27 -4.78
CA GLN A 52 8.14 0.60 -5.85
C GLN A 52 9.61 0.36 -6.15
N TYR A 53 10.00 0.53 -7.41
CA TYR A 53 11.39 0.53 -7.87
C TYR A 53 11.74 1.88 -8.45
N ASN A 54 12.95 2.36 -8.18
CA ASN A 54 13.52 3.59 -8.74
C ASN A 54 12.86 4.92 -8.31
N TYR A 55 11.91 4.90 -7.35
CA TYR A 55 11.27 6.12 -6.86
C TYR A 55 12.19 6.96 -5.95
N THR A 56 12.93 6.31 -5.05
CA THR A 56 13.89 6.95 -4.13
C THR A 56 15.35 6.67 -4.50
N GLY A 57 15.59 6.13 -5.69
CA GLY A 57 16.88 5.58 -6.13
C GLY A 57 16.75 4.14 -6.64
N PRO A 58 17.80 3.58 -7.26
CA PRO A 58 17.77 2.33 -8.04
C PRO A 58 17.66 1.07 -7.17
N SER A 59 16.57 0.97 -6.41
CA SER A 59 16.31 -0.08 -5.42
C SER A 59 14.81 -0.28 -5.23
N TRP A 60 14.45 -1.43 -4.65
CA TRP A 60 13.08 -1.70 -4.20
C TRP A 60 12.82 -1.07 -2.83
N THR A 61 11.66 -0.41 -2.72
CA THR A 61 11.17 0.10 -1.45
C THR A 61 9.69 -0.19 -1.28
N LEU A 62 9.26 -0.38 -0.03
CA LEU A 62 7.87 -0.63 0.33
C LEU A 62 7.36 0.52 1.23
N GLY A 63 6.16 1.04 0.95
CA GLY A 63 5.55 2.08 1.78
C GLY A 63 4.03 1.99 1.78
N SER A 64 3.39 2.51 2.81
CA SER A 64 1.92 2.58 2.90
C SER A 64 1.47 3.91 2.33
N TRP A 65 0.58 3.92 1.35
CA TRP A 65 0.09 5.13 0.69
C TRP A 65 -1.40 5.30 0.98
N HIS A 66 -1.77 6.54 1.25
CA HIS A 66 -3.14 7.01 1.28
C HIS A 66 -3.24 8.18 0.31
N CYS A 67 -3.88 7.95 -0.83
CA CYS A 67 -4.06 8.96 -1.87
C CYS A 67 -5.53 9.34 -1.96
N ASN A 68 -5.79 10.64 -1.89
CA ASN A 68 -7.13 11.18 -2.05
C ASN A 68 -7.51 11.22 -3.54
N SER A 69 -8.77 11.50 -3.85
CA SER A 69 -9.21 11.83 -5.22
C SER A 69 -8.51 13.10 -5.70
N GLY A 70 -7.30 12.96 -6.25
CA GLY A 70 -6.39 14.07 -6.59
C GLY A 70 -4.92 13.64 -6.57
N SER A 71 -4.01 14.61 -6.54
CA SER A 71 -2.55 14.38 -6.46
C SER A 71 -2.01 14.18 -5.04
N ASP A 72 -2.87 14.30 -4.02
CA ASP A 72 -2.44 14.34 -2.63
C ASP A 72 -2.33 12.94 -2.06
N CYS A 73 -1.11 12.43 -2.09
CA CYS A 73 -0.72 11.15 -1.50
C CYS A 73 0.13 11.39 -0.26
N ILE A 74 -0.29 10.83 0.87
CA ILE A 74 0.53 10.76 2.08
C ILE A 74 1.04 9.33 2.21
N HIS A 75 2.34 9.16 2.42
CA HIS A 75 2.95 7.85 2.58
C HIS A 75 3.73 7.71 3.90
N SER A 76 4.00 6.47 4.32
CA SER A 76 4.93 6.18 5.42
C SER A 76 6.38 6.44 5.00
N SER A 77 7.29 6.34 5.97
CA SER A 77 8.70 6.05 5.66
C SER A 77 8.79 4.75 4.86
N PHE A 78 9.77 4.70 3.96
CA PHE A 78 9.98 3.55 3.09
C PHE A 78 10.83 2.47 3.77
N ILE A 79 10.44 1.21 3.61
CA ILE A 79 11.21 0.03 4.00
C ILE A 79 12.02 -0.40 2.79
N GLY A 80 13.35 -0.44 2.91
CA GLY A 80 14.20 -1.05 1.89
C GLY A 80 13.98 -2.57 1.82
N THR A 81 13.88 -3.11 0.61
CA THR A 81 13.69 -4.54 0.36
C THR A 81 14.47 -4.97 -0.87
N ASP A 82 14.65 -6.27 -1.06
CA ASP A 82 15.37 -6.85 -2.19
C ASP A 82 14.53 -7.90 -2.91
N THR A 83 14.98 -8.26 -4.11
CA THR A 83 14.36 -9.32 -4.92
C THR A 83 14.24 -10.61 -4.11
N GLY A 84 13.09 -11.26 -4.17
CA GLY A 84 12.83 -12.52 -3.48
C GLY A 84 12.43 -12.39 -2.01
N HIS A 85 12.48 -11.19 -1.41
CA HIS A 85 11.91 -10.98 -0.08
C HIS A 85 10.40 -11.17 -0.10
N GLY A 86 9.85 -11.71 0.99
CA GLY A 86 8.42 -11.83 1.21
C GLY A 86 7.84 -10.53 1.75
N ILE A 87 6.74 -10.08 1.17
CA ILE A 87 5.97 -8.93 1.64
C ILE A 87 4.67 -9.45 2.25
N TYR A 88 4.36 -8.92 3.43
CA TYR A 88 3.08 -9.08 4.08
C TYR A 88 2.47 -7.70 4.31
N ALA A 89 1.28 -7.49 3.76
CA ALA A 89 0.49 -6.28 3.97
C ALA A 89 -0.85 -6.66 4.59
N TYR A 90 -1.15 -6.00 5.70
CA TYR A 90 -2.42 -6.16 6.38
C TYR A 90 -3.06 -4.81 6.64
N TYR A 91 -4.24 -4.64 6.08
CA TYR A 91 -5.14 -3.54 6.34
C TYR A 91 -6.29 -4.04 7.21
N TYR A 92 -6.65 -3.29 8.24
CA TYR A 92 -7.92 -3.46 8.93
C TYR A 92 -8.49 -2.11 9.37
N GLY A 93 -9.80 -1.95 9.23
CA GLY A 93 -10.50 -0.74 9.63
C GLY A 93 -11.82 -0.56 8.90
N PRO A 94 -12.66 0.39 9.35
CA PRO A 94 -13.87 0.75 8.64
C PRO A 94 -13.50 1.45 7.32
N TYR A 95 -13.56 0.71 6.21
CA TYR A 95 -13.41 1.30 4.88
C TYR A 95 -14.67 2.09 4.53
N GLY A 96 -14.52 3.38 4.24
CA GLY A 96 -15.64 4.27 3.91
C GLY A 96 -16.50 4.70 5.10
N GLY A 97 -16.05 4.48 6.35
CA GLY A 97 -16.74 4.88 7.57
C GLY A 97 -15.87 5.74 8.50
N THR A 98 -16.43 6.10 9.65
CA THR A 98 -15.72 6.78 10.74
C THR A 98 -14.89 5.78 11.55
N GLY A 99 -13.59 5.99 11.72
CA GLY A 99 -12.78 5.23 12.67
C GLY A 99 -11.29 5.22 12.39
N SER A 100 -10.53 4.57 13.28
CA SER A 100 -9.10 4.35 13.06
C SER A 100 -8.91 3.24 12.04
N THR A 101 -8.13 3.53 11.01
CA THR A 101 -7.70 2.57 10.01
C THR A 101 -6.23 2.26 10.22
N HIS A 102 -5.85 0.99 10.11
CA HIS A 102 -4.49 0.55 10.34
C HIS A 102 -3.99 -0.18 9.09
N LEU A 103 -2.87 0.28 8.55
CA LEU A 103 -2.13 -0.43 7.50
C LEU A 103 -0.76 -0.82 8.06
N THR A 104 -0.55 -2.12 8.16
CA THR A 104 0.70 -2.73 8.61
C THR A 104 1.42 -3.34 7.43
N LEU A 105 2.70 -3.03 7.30
CA LEU A 105 3.58 -3.57 6.28
C LEU A 105 4.73 -4.30 6.95
N ALA A 106 5.02 -5.49 6.46
CA ALA A 106 6.18 -6.27 6.86
C ALA A 106 6.89 -6.81 5.62
N VAL A 107 8.22 -6.80 5.69
CA VAL A 107 9.14 -7.43 4.76
C VAL A 107 9.87 -8.51 5.54
N THR A 108 9.92 -9.71 4.99
CA THR A 108 10.71 -10.82 5.52
C THR A 108 11.79 -11.15 4.50
N ASP A 109 13.05 -11.18 4.93
CA ASP A 109 14.15 -11.58 4.07
C ASP A 109 14.18 -13.11 3.85
N SER A 110 15.11 -13.56 3.01
CA SER A 110 15.30 -14.99 2.70
C SER A 110 15.86 -15.82 3.88
N LEU A 111 16.29 -15.17 4.96
CA LEU A 111 16.82 -15.77 6.18
C LEU A 111 15.80 -15.73 7.34
N GLY A 112 14.61 -15.18 7.09
CA GLY A 112 13.54 -15.05 8.08
C GLY A 112 13.61 -13.81 8.97
N ALA A 113 14.55 -12.89 8.74
CA ALA A 113 14.58 -11.62 9.48
C ALA A 113 13.46 -10.70 8.98
N GLN A 114 12.70 -10.14 9.92
CA GLN A 114 11.54 -9.31 9.62
C GLN A 114 11.84 -7.83 9.88
N ARG A 115 11.52 -6.99 8.91
CA ARG A 115 11.48 -5.53 9.02
C ARG A 115 10.04 -5.10 8.84
N SER A 116 9.52 -4.21 9.67
CA SER A 116 8.12 -3.80 9.58
C SER A 116 7.97 -2.29 9.74
N ALA A 117 7.04 -1.73 9.00
CA ALA A 117 6.54 -0.38 9.20
C ALA A 117 5.03 -0.44 9.31
N SER A 118 4.50 0.07 10.41
CA SER A 118 3.08 0.21 10.62
C SER A 118 2.71 1.68 10.57
N ARG A 119 1.65 2.02 9.85
CA ARG A 119 1.06 3.35 9.88
C ARG A 119 -0.39 3.24 10.32
N GLN A 120 -0.72 3.90 11.42
CA GLN A 120 -2.10 4.19 11.78
C GLN A 120 -2.53 5.43 11.00
N VAL A 121 -3.59 5.28 10.22
CA VAL A 121 -4.24 6.38 9.51
C VAL A 121 -5.58 6.61 10.19
N PHE A 122 -5.72 7.70 10.91
CA PHE A 122 -7.00 8.06 11.54
C PHE A 122 -7.95 8.56 10.45
N ILE A 123 -9.04 7.85 10.19
CA ILE A 123 -10.11 8.31 9.30
C ILE A 123 -11.21 8.91 10.19
N THR A 124 -11.08 10.18 10.54
CA THR A 124 -12.14 10.91 11.25
C THR A 124 -13.25 11.26 10.27
N SER A 125 -14.52 11.16 10.70
CA SER A 125 -15.70 11.56 9.91
C SER A 125 -15.83 13.06 9.85
N SER A 126 -14.95 13.63 9.08
CA SER A 126 -15.00 14.93 8.47
C SER A 126 -13.76 14.92 7.61
N TYR A 127 -13.92 14.76 6.30
CA TYR A 127 -13.16 15.47 5.27
C TYR A 127 -11.93 16.25 5.80
N THR A 128 -10.87 15.59 6.28
CA THR A 128 -9.65 16.29 6.74
C THR A 128 -8.42 15.78 6.02
N TYR A 129 -8.58 14.82 5.09
CA TYR A 129 -7.49 14.42 4.21
C TYR A 129 -7.77 14.72 2.75
N CYS A 130 -9.01 14.65 2.27
CA CYS A 130 -9.40 15.14 0.95
C CYS A 130 -10.28 16.37 1.11
N SER A 131 -9.77 17.57 0.84
CA SER A 131 -10.56 18.79 0.65
C SER A 131 -10.69 19.10 -0.82
#